data_AF-A0AAV4Y655-F1
#
_entry.id   AF-A0AAV4Y655-F1
#
_cell.length_a   1.000
_cell.length_b   1.000
_cell.length_c   1.000
_cell.angle_alpha   90.00
_cell.angle_beta   90.00
_cell.angle_gamma   90.00
#
_symmetry.space_group_name_H-M   'P 1'
#
loop_
_entity.id
_entity.type
_entity.pdbx_description
1 polymer ?
#
loop_
_entity_poly.entity_id
_entity_poly.type
_entity_poly.pdbx_seq_one_letter_code
_entity_poly.pdbx_strand_id
1 'polypeptide(L)'
;MNDNRFLNSLNTTYHVIQGDVFPYSFFGIPVDIVLRIKSNLLSSSSGTMGLDGILKDTSWKYNSAIVSVTTVYRTVDRKLKKNATLLEDWSERVNQKQTHYAESLIYGGWAVVLFRFKCDIPSDVDRVKKVLTKNLGAVGSLSTDTLDSWEKAIKDIKADHGIRGTVDLHTHVYSTVPLSEIDTP
;
A
#
# COMPACT_ATOMS: atom_id res chain seq x y z
N MET A 1 -6.54 14.80 -34.23
CA MET A 1 -5.23 14.28 -33.78
C MET A 1 -5.09 14.60 -32.31
N ASN A 2 -5.27 13.61 -31.43
CA ASN A 2 -4.78 13.67 -30.06
C ASN A 2 -4.44 12.23 -29.67
N ASP A 3 -3.15 12.01 -29.47
CA ASP A 3 -2.52 10.77 -29.03
C ASP A 3 -3.13 10.37 -27.68
N ASN A 4 -4.25 9.64 -27.69
CA ASN A 4 -4.73 8.89 -26.53
C ASN A 4 -3.85 7.64 -26.39
N ARG A 5 -2.58 7.85 -26.04
CA ARG A 5 -1.82 6.78 -25.41
C ARG A 5 -2.47 6.59 -24.05
N PHE A 6 -3.25 5.53 -23.92
CA PHE A 6 -3.61 4.96 -22.62
C PHE A 6 -2.29 4.79 -21.87
N LEU A 7 -2.00 5.69 -20.92
CA LEU A 7 -0.92 5.52 -19.96
C LEU A 7 -1.40 4.47 -18.95
N ASN A 8 -1.48 3.22 -19.42
CA ASN A 8 -1.59 2.05 -18.56
C ASN A 8 -0.25 1.92 -17.85
N SER A 9 -0.04 2.70 -16.80
CA SER A 9 1.12 2.57 -15.94
C SER A 9 0.80 1.54 -14.88
N LEU A 10 1.37 0.35 -15.01
CA LEU A 10 1.49 -0.60 -13.92
C LEU A 10 2.82 -0.32 -13.23
N ASN A 11 2.78 0.06 -11.96
CA ASN A 11 3.98 0.20 -11.15
C ASN A 11 3.87 -0.71 -9.95
N THR A 12 4.81 -1.64 -9.82
CA THR A 12 4.90 -2.56 -8.71
C THR A 12 6.25 -2.41 -8.01
N THR A 13 6.19 -1.97 -6.76
CA THR A 13 7.36 -1.72 -5.90
C THR A 13 7.26 -2.50 -4.61
N TYR A 14 8.38 -2.95 -4.07
CA TYR A 14 8.45 -3.50 -2.72
C TYR A 14 9.19 -2.54 -1.77
N HIS A 15 8.84 -2.63 -0.49
CA HIS A 15 9.43 -1.83 0.58
C HIS A 15 9.63 -2.69 1.81
N VAL A 16 10.86 -2.72 2.34
CA VAL A 16 11.13 -3.28 3.67
C VAL A 16 10.88 -2.17 4.68
N ILE A 17 9.82 -2.31 5.49
CA ILE A 17 9.39 -1.25 6.43
C ILE A 17 10.40 -1.14 7.57
N GLN A 18 11.08 0.01 7.62
CA GLN A 18 12.13 0.27 8.61
C GLN A 18 11.56 0.78 9.95
N GLY A 19 10.54 1.64 9.92
CA GLY A 19 9.96 2.27 11.11
C GLY A 19 8.63 1.66 11.58
N ASP A 20 8.03 2.27 12.61
CA ASP A 20 6.78 1.80 13.24
C ASP A 20 5.52 2.43 12.62
N VAL A 21 5.72 3.23 11.57
CA VAL A 21 4.67 3.90 10.81
C VAL A 21 4.59 3.25 9.44
N PHE A 22 3.40 2.76 9.09
CA PHE A 22 3.15 2.26 7.75
C PHE A 22 3.40 3.39 6.75
N PRO A 23 4.21 3.19 5.70
CA PRO A 23 4.66 4.27 4.83
C PRO A 23 3.60 4.63 3.79
N TYR A 24 2.50 5.23 4.26
CA TYR A 24 1.33 5.53 3.42
C TYR A 24 1.59 6.56 2.32
N SER A 25 2.67 7.33 2.44
CA SER A 25 3.13 8.25 1.39
C SER A 25 3.46 7.53 0.08
N PHE A 26 3.81 6.24 0.12
CA PHE A 26 4.03 5.45 -1.10
C PHE A 26 2.76 5.21 -1.92
N PHE A 27 1.58 5.31 -1.31
CA PHE A 27 0.30 5.30 -2.04
C PHE A 27 -0.03 6.65 -2.65
N GLY A 28 0.79 7.68 -2.42
CA GLY A 28 0.45 9.06 -2.74
C GLY A 28 -0.72 9.60 -1.92
N ILE A 29 -0.99 9.01 -0.74
CA ILE A 29 -2.10 9.43 0.11
C ILE A 29 -1.61 10.53 1.06
N PRO A 30 -2.22 11.72 1.01
CA PRO A 30 -1.89 12.81 1.93
C PRO A 30 -2.14 12.43 3.40
N VAL A 31 -1.31 12.98 4.30
CA VAL A 31 -1.38 12.68 5.75
C VAL A 31 -2.73 13.06 6.36
N ASP A 32 -3.35 14.14 5.92
CA ASP A 32 -4.65 14.59 6.42
C ASP A 32 -5.77 13.59 6.06
N ILE A 33 -5.72 12.99 4.87
CA ILE A 33 -6.63 11.91 4.47
C ILE A 33 -6.42 10.68 5.35
N VAL A 34 -5.16 10.32 5.61
CA VAL A 34 -4.83 9.19 6.50
C VAL A 34 -5.37 9.42 7.91
N LEU A 35 -5.20 10.62 8.47
CA LEU A 35 -5.70 10.96 9.80
C LEU A 35 -7.22 10.87 9.86
N ARG A 36 -7.93 11.41 8.85
CA ARG A 36 -9.39 11.34 8.77
C ARG A 36 -9.90 9.90 8.67
N ILE A 37 -9.20 9.03 7.93
CA ILE A 37 -9.54 7.61 7.85
C ILE A 37 -9.32 6.93 9.20
N LYS A 38 -8.16 7.15 9.83
CA LYS A 38 -7.84 6.58 11.15
C LYS A 38 -8.80 7.04 12.24
N SER A 39 -9.32 8.27 12.17
CA SER A 39 -10.28 8.82 13.11
C SER A 39 -11.75 8.51 12.78
N ASN A 40 -12.02 7.66 11.77
CA ASN A 40 -13.37 7.33 11.29
C ASN A 40 -14.20 8.54 10.81
N LEU A 41 -13.55 9.64 10.41
CA LEU A 41 -14.21 10.81 9.81
C LEU A 41 -14.33 10.68 8.28
N LEU A 42 -13.55 9.78 7.69
CA LEU A 42 -13.58 9.41 6.29
C LEU A 42 -13.45 7.89 6.21
N SER A 43 -14.14 7.27 5.26
CA SER A 43 -14.02 5.84 5.00
C SER A 43 -13.84 5.63 3.50
N SER A 44 -13.00 4.68 3.13
CA SER A 44 -12.92 4.22 1.73
C SER A 44 -14.09 3.31 1.39
N SER A 45 -14.48 3.28 0.12
CA SER A 45 -15.49 2.35 -0.38
C SER A 45 -15.08 0.88 -0.21
N SER A 46 -13.78 0.60 -0.19
CA SER A 46 -13.20 -0.73 0.03
C SER A 46 -13.21 -1.19 1.49
N GLY A 47 -13.51 -0.29 2.44
CA GLY A 47 -13.59 -0.61 3.86
C GLY A 47 -12.34 -1.32 4.42
N THR A 48 -12.58 -2.29 5.31
CA THR A 48 -11.54 -3.05 6.03
C THR A 48 -10.68 -3.93 5.13
N MET A 49 -11.11 -4.25 3.91
CA MET A 49 -10.33 -5.03 2.94
C MET A 49 -9.49 -4.16 2.00
N GLY A 50 -9.62 -2.83 2.09
CA GLY A 50 -8.83 -1.90 1.32
C GLY A 50 -8.14 -0.86 2.20
N LEU A 51 -8.32 0.41 1.88
CA LEU A 51 -7.49 1.48 2.45
C LEU A 51 -7.68 1.61 3.97
N ASP A 52 -8.89 1.43 4.46
CA ASP A 52 -9.17 1.58 5.90
C ASP A 52 -8.47 0.48 6.69
N GLY A 53 -8.49 -0.75 6.15
CA GLY A 53 -7.83 -1.91 6.73
C GLY A 53 -6.33 -1.69 6.88
N ILE A 54 -5.65 -1.37 5.77
CA ILE A 54 -4.20 -1.23 5.79
C ILE A 54 -3.72 -0.07 6.67
N LEU A 55 -4.46 1.05 6.69
CA LEU A 55 -4.08 2.19 7.52
C LEU A 55 -4.35 1.95 9.01
N LYS A 56 -5.36 1.15 9.35
CA LYS A 56 -5.73 0.82 10.74
C LYS A 56 -5.06 -0.43 11.26
N ASP A 57 -4.40 -1.21 10.40
CA ASP A 57 -3.65 -2.38 10.84
C ASP A 57 -2.43 -1.98 11.68
N THR A 58 -2.47 -2.34 12.95
CA THR A 58 -1.38 -2.17 13.92
C THR A 58 -0.75 -3.48 14.35
N SER A 59 -1.30 -4.61 13.91
CA SER A 59 -0.92 -5.95 14.39
C SER A 59 0.53 -6.32 14.06
N TRP A 60 1.10 -5.71 13.02
CA TRP A 60 2.47 -5.94 12.58
C TRP A 60 3.54 -5.20 13.38
N LYS A 61 3.18 -4.19 14.19
CA LYS A 61 4.17 -3.25 14.76
C LYS A 61 5.12 -3.85 15.78
N TYR A 62 4.66 -4.85 16.52
CA TYR A 62 5.36 -5.26 17.76
C TYR A 62 6.28 -6.45 17.60
N ASN A 63 5.97 -7.36 16.67
CA ASN A 63 6.68 -8.63 16.55
C ASN A 63 6.89 -9.05 15.10
N SER A 64 6.74 -8.15 14.13
CA SER A 64 6.87 -8.52 12.72
C SER A 64 7.81 -7.57 11.98
N ALA A 65 8.70 -8.13 11.18
CA ALA A 65 9.35 -7.40 10.10
C ALA A 65 8.45 -7.47 8.86
N ILE A 66 8.22 -6.33 8.18
CA ILE A 66 7.29 -6.27 7.06
C ILE A 66 8.01 -5.96 5.76
N VAL A 67 7.69 -6.75 4.73
CA VAL A 67 7.92 -6.36 3.35
C VAL A 67 6.57 -6.10 2.70
N SER A 68 6.33 -4.86 2.29
CA SER A 68 5.11 -4.48 1.57
C SER A 68 5.38 -4.45 0.08
N VAL A 69 4.62 -5.22 -0.69
CA VAL A 69 4.56 -5.12 -2.14
C VAL A 69 3.35 -4.30 -2.52
N THR A 70 3.56 -3.20 -3.21
CA THR A 70 2.51 -2.28 -3.64
C THR A 70 2.46 -2.25 -5.15
N THR A 71 1.28 -2.53 -5.68
CA THR A 71 0.95 -2.37 -7.09
C THR A 71 -0.05 -1.25 -7.24
N VAL A 72 0.27 -0.25 -8.06
CA VAL A 72 -0.65 0.81 -8.47
C VAL A 72 -0.85 0.71 -9.96
N TYR A 73 -2.11 0.68 -10.37
CA TYR A 73 -2.51 0.63 -11.77
C TYR A 73 -3.42 1.81 -12.09
N ARG A 74 -3.08 2.57 -13.14
CA ARG A 74 -3.88 3.71 -13.61
C ARG A 74 -4.49 3.35 -14.96
N THR A 75 -5.79 3.58 -15.10
CA THR A 75 -6.55 3.25 -16.32
C THR A 75 -6.93 4.48 -17.12
N VAL A 76 -7.50 5.49 -16.45
CA VAL A 76 -8.08 6.65 -17.12
C VAL A 76 -7.83 7.91 -16.30
N ASP A 77 -7.37 8.96 -16.97
CA ASP A 77 -7.33 10.31 -16.42
C ASP A 77 -8.48 11.13 -17.03
N ARG A 78 -9.44 11.55 -16.20
CA ARG A 78 -10.57 12.39 -16.59
C ARG A 78 -10.34 13.79 -16.04
N LYS A 79 -10.16 14.76 -16.93
CA LYS A 79 -10.03 16.17 -16.57
C LYS A 79 -11.24 16.96 -17.00
N LEU A 80 -11.55 18.00 -16.25
CA LEU A 80 -12.49 19.03 -16.68
C LEU A 80 -12.02 19.61 -18.02
N LYS A 81 -12.95 19.83 -18.95
CA LYS A 81 -12.61 20.52 -20.19
C LYS A 81 -12.28 21.98 -19.86
N LYS A 82 -11.29 22.56 -20.55
CA LYS A 82 -10.89 23.98 -20.37
C LYS A 82 -12.02 24.98 -20.58
N ASN A 83 -13.03 24.60 -21.37
CA ASN A 83 -14.21 25.40 -21.68
C ASN A 83 -15.48 24.83 -21.03
N ALA A 84 -15.36 24.05 -19.97
CA ALA A 84 -16.52 23.61 -19.21
C ALA A 84 -17.24 24.83 -18.64
N THR A 85 -18.52 24.97 -18.96
CA THR A 85 -19.37 26.04 -18.43
C THR A 85 -19.64 25.81 -16.96
N LEU A 86 -19.67 26.90 -16.19
CA LEU A 86 -20.13 26.85 -14.81
C LEU A 86 -21.59 26.35 -14.80
N LEU A 87 -21.90 25.41 -13.90
CA LEU A 87 -23.28 24.98 -13.67
C LEU A 87 -24.02 26.12 -12.97
N GLU A 88 -25.00 26.71 -13.67
CA GLU A 88 -25.74 27.90 -13.20
C GLU A 88 -26.48 27.67 -11.87
N ASP A 89 -26.83 26.42 -11.56
CA ASP A 89 -27.55 25.96 -10.39
C ASP A 89 -26.66 25.23 -9.37
N TRP A 90 -25.33 25.41 -9.45
CA TRP A 90 -24.39 24.73 -8.56
C TRP A 90 -24.67 25.00 -7.07
N SER A 91 -25.00 26.24 -6.72
CA SER A 91 -25.32 26.65 -5.35
C SER A 91 -26.61 26.02 -4.80
N GLU A 92 -27.50 25.56 -5.67
CA GLU A 92 -28.74 24.89 -5.28
C GLU A 92 -28.54 23.38 -5.13
N ARG A 93 -27.63 22.80 -5.92
CA ARG A 93 -27.36 21.35 -5.93
C ARG A 93 -26.34 20.90 -4.90
N VAL A 94 -25.43 21.77 -4.49
CA VAL A 94 -24.32 21.42 -3.60
C VAL A 94 -24.45 22.20 -2.30
N ASN A 95 -24.44 21.47 -1.18
CA ASN A 95 -24.45 22.07 0.14
C ASN A 95 -23.28 23.06 0.28
N GLN A 96 -23.56 24.33 0.63
CA GLN A 96 -22.59 25.44 0.67
C GLN A 96 -21.38 25.24 1.62
N LYS A 97 -21.31 24.09 2.29
CA LYS A 97 -20.19 23.68 3.15
C LYS A 97 -19.00 23.08 2.39
N GLN A 98 -19.13 22.81 1.09
CA GLN A 98 -18.04 22.27 0.27
C GLN A 98 -17.04 23.36 -0.11
N THR A 99 -15.76 23.14 0.17
CA THR A 99 -14.68 24.13 -0.08
C THR A 99 -13.83 23.81 -1.31
N HIS A 100 -14.04 22.65 -1.94
CA HIS A 100 -13.21 22.16 -3.05
C HIS A 100 -14.11 21.62 -4.18
N TYR A 101 -13.61 21.67 -5.41
CA TYR A 101 -14.14 20.92 -6.55
C TYR A 101 -13.02 20.07 -7.16
N ALA A 102 -13.39 18.93 -7.77
CA ALA A 102 -12.42 18.06 -8.42
C ALA A 102 -12.21 18.50 -9.88
N GLU A 103 -11.05 19.06 -10.19
CA GLU A 103 -10.66 19.40 -11.57
C GLU A 103 -10.30 18.15 -12.39
N SER A 104 -9.72 17.14 -11.75
CA SER A 104 -9.31 15.90 -12.38
C SER A 104 -9.56 14.68 -11.50
N LEU A 105 -9.83 13.54 -12.13
CA LEU A 105 -10.04 12.24 -11.52
C LEU A 105 -9.19 11.20 -12.23
N ILE A 106 -8.32 10.54 -11.46
CA ILE A 106 -7.54 9.40 -11.93
C ILE A 106 -8.26 8.13 -11.50
N TYR A 107 -8.66 7.33 -12.48
CA TYR A 107 -9.25 6.01 -12.29
C TYR A 107 -8.18 4.94 -12.37
N GLY A 108 -8.42 3.86 -11.65
CA GLY A 108 -7.49 2.75 -11.55
C GLY A 108 -7.77 1.89 -10.34
N GLY A 109 -6.73 1.21 -9.88
CA GLY A 109 -6.77 0.39 -8.69
C GLY A 109 -5.40 0.30 -8.03
N TRP A 110 -5.40 -0.21 -6.82
CA TRP A 110 -4.16 -0.56 -6.13
C TRP A 110 -4.35 -1.87 -5.36
N ALA A 111 -3.26 -2.58 -5.17
CA ALA A 111 -3.18 -3.75 -4.32
C ALA A 111 -1.90 -3.68 -3.48
N VAL A 112 -2.02 -4.09 -2.22
CA VAL A 112 -0.90 -4.22 -1.30
C VAL A 112 -0.89 -5.61 -0.73
N VAL A 113 0.26 -6.25 -0.84
CA VAL A 113 0.58 -7.49 -0.16
C VAL A 113 1.57 -7.17 0.95
N LEU A 114 1.21 -7.46 2.18
CA LEU A 114 2.10 -7.40 3.34
C LEU A 114 2.60 -8.79 3.66
N PHE A 115 3.88 -9.04 3.37
CA PHE A 115 4.60 -10.20 3.85
C PHE A 115 5.13 -9.90 5.26
N ARG A 116 4.55 -10.57 6.25
CA ARG A 116 4.86 -10.38 7.66
C ARG A 116 5.73 -11.52 8.15
N PHE A 117 6.97 -11.20 8.47
CA PHE A 117 7.90 -12.11 9.13
C PHE A 117 7.71 -11.96 10.64
N LYS A 118 6.73 -12.71 11.16
CA LYS A 118 6.35 -12.70 12.57
C LYS A 118 7.41 -13.47 13.36
N CYS A 119 8.04 -12.78 14.28
CA CYS A 119 9.04 -13.33 15.18
C CYS A 119 8.36 -13.74 16.49
N ASP A 120 8.67 -14.94 16.98
CA ASP A 120 8.22 -15.37 18.31
C ASP A 120 8.85 -14.52 19.42
N ILE A 121 10.07 -14.03 19.17
CA ILE A 121 10.80 -13.15 20.09
C ILE A 121 10.83 -11.74 19.47
N PRO A 122 10.09 -10.76 20.05
CA PRO A 122 9.96 -9.41 19.48
C PRO A 122 11.27 -8.68 19.22
N SER A 123 12.29 -8.86 20.07
CA SER A 123 13.60 -8.23 19.89
C SER A 123 14.40 -8.75 18.69
N ASP A 124 13.99 -9.85 18.07
CA ASP A 124 14.64 -10.39 16.88
C ASP A 124 14.19 -9.67 15.59
N VAL A 125 13.09 -8.89 15.65
CA VAL A 125 12.52 -8.15 14.51
C VAL A 125 13.54 -7.25 13.83
N ASP A 126 14.33 -6.48 14.58
CA ASP A 126 15.34 -5.58 14.01
C ASP A 126 16.42 -6.34 13.25
N ARG A 127 16.74 -7.55 13.69
CA ARG A 127 17.70 -8.41 13.01
C ARG A 127 17.12 -8.97 11.73
N VAL A 128 15.88 -9.46 11.76
CA VAL A 128 15.15 -9.90 10.56
C VAL A 128 15.04 -8.75 9.54
N LYS A 129 14.69 -7.54 9.97
CA LYS A 129 14.67 -6.33 9.12
C LYS A 129 16.02 -6.08 8.46
N LYS A 130 17.14 -6.21 9.20
CA LYS A 130 18.50 -6.05 8.65
C LYS A 130 18.83 -7.10 7.60
N VAL A 131 18.48 -8.37 7.83
CA VAL A 131 18.71 -9.45 6.86
C VAL A 131 17.88 -9.24 5.58
N LEU A 132 16.60 -8.84 5.73
CA LEU A 132 15.74 -8.48 4.60
C LEU A 132 16.32 -7.31 3.80
N THR A 133 16.69 -6.23 4.49
CA THR A 133 17.25 -5.02 3.87
C THR A 133 18.60 -5.29 3.19
N LYS A 134 19.43 -6.17 3.75
CA LYS A 134 20.71 -6.57 3.15
C LYS A 134 20.52 -7.27 1.81
N ASN A 135 19.50 -8.12 1.69
CA ASN A 135 19.28 -8.94 0.50
C ASN A 135 18.39 -8.26 -0.54
N LEU A 136 17.37 -7.52 -0.10
CA LEU A 136 16.39 -6.87 -0.97
C LEU A 136 16.64 -5.36 -1.16
N GLY A 137 17.43 -4.72 -0.30
CA GLY A 137 17.40 -3.27 -0.16
C GLY A 137 16.16 -2.78 0.61
N ALA A 138 16.11 -1.49 0.93
CA ALA A 138 14.97 -0.90 1.63
C ALA A 138 13.75 -0.69 0.71
N VAL A 139 14.00 -0.36 -0.56
CA VAL A 139 13.00 -0.09 -1.59
C VAL A 139 13.52 -0.63 -2.91
N GLY A 140 12.63 -1.24 -3.72
CA GLY A 140 12.96 -1.68 -5.06
C GLY A 140 11.74 -1.90 -5.94
N SER A 141 11.97 -2.15 -7.22
CA SER A 141 10.92 -2.55 -8.18
C SER A 141 10.91 -4.07 -8.30
N LEU A 142 9.73 -4.68 -8.44
CA LEU A 142 9.65 -6.12 -8.70
C LEU A 142 10.22 -6.43 -10.09
N SER A 143 11.27 -7.23 -10.13
CA SER A 143 11.96 -7.72 -11.33
C SER A 143 12.10 -9.24 -11.30
N THR A 144 12.63 -9.83 -12.37
CA THR A 144 12.93 -11.28 -12.44
C THR A 144 13.85 -11.75 -11.31
N ASP A 145 14.79 -10.90 -10.88
CA ASP A 145 15.82 -11.25 -9.91
C ASP A 145 15.35 -11.07 -8.45
N THR A 146 14.14 -10.52 -8.26
CA THR A 146 13.59 -10.28 -6.93
C THR A 146 13.26 -11.59 -6.21
N LEU A 147 12.88 -12.64 -6.96
CA LEU A 147 12.58 -13.95 -6.38
C LEU A 147 13.83 -14.59 -5.78
N ASP A 148 14.94 -14.60 -6.50
CA ASP A 148 16.21 -15.15 -6.01
C ASP A 148 16.69 -14.40 -4.75
N SER A 149 16.55 -13.07 -4.76
CA SER A 149 16.90 -12.22 -3.62
C SER A 149 16.00 -12.48 -2.41
N TRP A 150 14.72 -12.78 -2.64
CA TRP A 150 13.74 -13.16 -1.63
C TRP A 150 14.05 -14.53 -1.00
N GLU A 151 14.29 -15.54 -1.82
CA GLU A 151 14.65 -16.88 -1.38
C GLU A 151 15.95 -16.86 -0.57
N LYS A 152 16.94 -16.09 -1.03
CA LYS A 152 18.19 -15.85 -0.29
C LYS A 152 17.93 -15.18 1.05
N ALA A 153 17.08 -14.16 1.11
CA ALA A 153 16.72 -13.52 2.37
C ALA A 153 16.08 -14.50 3.36
N ILE A 154 15.16 -15.35 2.92
CA ILE A 154 14.53 -16.39 3.76
C ILE A 154 15.58 -17.39 4.25
N LYS A 155 16.49 -17.83 3.38
CA LYS A 155 17.57 -18.75 3.75
C LYS A 155 18.50 -18.11 4.78
N ASP A 156 18.87 -16.85 4.60
CA ASP A 156 19.73 -16.11 5.51
C ASP A 156 19.06 -15.90 6.88
N ILE A 157 17.75 -15.62 6.93
CA ILE A 157 16.99 -15.53 8.20
C ILE A 157 17.05 -16.87 8.94
N LYS A 158 16.83 -17.99 8.24
CA LYS A 158 16.86 -19.33 8.85
C LYS A 158 18.27 -19.75 9.31
N ALA A 159 19.31 -19.24 8.66
CA ALA A 159 20.71 -19.56 8.97
C ALA A 159 21.34 -18.62 10.02
N ASP A 160 20.72 -17.47 10.31
CA ASP A 160 21.28 -16.50 11.25
C ASP A 160 21.11 -16.97 12.71
N HIS A 161 22.20 -17.51 13.28
CA HIS A 161 22.26 -18.00 14.66
C HIS A 161 21.93 -16.98 15.75
N GLY A 162 21.84 -15.68 15.42
CA GLY A 162 21.43 -14.69 16.40
C GLY A 162 19.98 -14.23 16.27
N ILE A 163 19.20 -14.83 15.38
CA ILE A 163 17.74 -14.91 15.51
C ILE A 163 17.48 -16.12 16.42
N ARG A 164 16.90 -15.88 17.60
CA ARG A 164 16.76 -16.88 18.66
C ARG A 164 15.45 -17.65 18.56
N GLY A 165 14.39 -16.97 18.10
CA GLY A 165 13.06 -17.55 17.92
C GLY A 165 12.84 -18.10 16.52
N THR A 166 11.65 -18.65 16.30
CA THR A 166 11.14 -18.93 14.95
C THR A 166 10.66 -17.63 14.30
N VAL A 167 10.67 -17.65 12.96
CA VAL A 167 10.15 -16.56 12.13
C VAL A 167 9.16 -17.16 11.13
N ASP A 168 7.89 -16.87 11.34
CA ASP A 168 6.79 -17.34 10.50
C ASP A 168 6.39 -16.28 9.49
N LEU A 169 6.11 -16.71 8.25
CA LEU A 169 5.68 -15.82 7.18
C LEU A 169 4.15 -15.83 7.06
N HIS A 170 3.52 -14.67 7.27
CA HIS A 170 2.11 -14.45 7.00
C HIS A 170 1.92 -13.48 5.84
N THR A 171 0.88 -13.71 5.04
CA THR A 171 0.54 -12.84 3.90
C THR A 171 -0.79 -12.18 4.17
N HIS A 172 -0.84 -10.85 4.05
CA HIS A 172 -2.08 -10.08 4.16
C HIS A 172 -2.25 -9.23 2.91
N VAL A 173 -3.44 -9.25 2.33
CA VAL A 173 -3.71 -8.55 1.07
C VAL A 173 -4.81 -7.50 1.28
N TYR A 174 -4.55 -6.30 0.78
CA TYR A 174 -5.50 -5.19 0.75
C TYR A 174 -5.60 -4.68 -0.67
N SER A 175 -6.80 -4.34 -1.15
CA SER A 175 -6.92 -3.76 -2.49
C SER A 175 -8.18 -2.91 -2.66
N THR A 176 -8.24 -2.17 -3.77
CA THR A 176 -9.37 -1.31 -4.12
C THR A 176 -10.64 -2.06 -4.48
N VAL A 177 -10.53 -3.32 -4.87
CA VAL A 177 -11.65 -4.18 -5.24
C VAL A 177 -11.71 -5.31 -4.23
N PRO A 178 -12.87 -5.69 -3.68
CA PRO A 178 -12.95 -6.90 -2.88
C PRO A 178 -12.42 -8.07 -3.71
N LEU A 179 -11.36 -8.71 -3.22
CA LEU A 179 -10.81 -9.89 -3.87
C LEU A 179 -11.82 -11.01 -3.69
N SER A 180 -12.36 -11.52 -4.79
CA SER A 180 -13.08 -12.79 -4.78
C SER A 180 -12.06 -13.86 -4.40
N GLU A 181 -12.17 -14.36 -3.17
CA GLU A 181 -11.47 -15.54 -2.65
C GLU A 181 -9.94 -15.44 -2.69
N ILE A 182 -9.35 -14.89 -1.61
CA ILE A 182 -8.12 -15.48 -1.09
C ILE A 182 -8.56 -16.30 0.11
N ASP A 183 -8.88 -17.56 -0.12
CA ASP A 183 -8.97 -18.55 0.95
C ASP A 183 -7.61 -18.60 1.64
N THR A 184 -7.54 -17.99 2.82
CA THR A 184 -6.45 -18.24 3.77
C THR A 184 -6.67 -19.62 4.39
N PRO A 185 -5.68 -20.52 4.38
CA PRO A 185 -5.65 -21.64 5.32
C PRO A 185 -5.52 -21.14 6.77
#